data_AF-A0A0M1VRS8-F1
#
_entry.id   AF-A0A0M1VRS8-F1
#
_cell.length_a   1.000
_cell.length_b   1.000
_cell.length_c   1.000
_cell.angle_alpha   90.00
_cell.angle_beta   90.00
_cell.angle_gamma   90.00
#
_symmetry.space_group_name_H-M   'P 1'
#
loop_
_entity.id
_entity.type
_entity.pdbx_description
1 polymer ?
#
loop_
_entity_poly.entity_id
_entity_poly.type
_entity_poly.pdbx_seq_one_letter_code
_entity_poly.pdbx_strand_id
1 'polypeptide(L)'
;MEEELDGFQVPVCQGLVKPITILGISREAMILNVATAAIFVLSLRLYYLFWVFFITHYLLFRACKKDPEVINIFLKKYIRQLDYYGEG
;
A
#
# COMPACT_ATOMS: atom_id res chain seq x y z
N MET A 1 -26.97 -5.02 -18.15
CA MET A 1 -27.07 -3.57 -18.42
C MET A 1 -27.85 -3.04 -17.24
N GLU A 2 -27.15 -2.51 -16.24
CA GLU A 2 -27.79 -1.97 -15.03
C GLU A 2 -28.48 -0.67 -15.45
N GLU A 3 -29.82 -0.65 -15.43
CA GLU A 3 -30.58 0.59 -15.55
C GLU A 3 -30.28 1.43 -14.31
N GLU A 4 -29.60 2.57 -14.50
CA GLU A 4 -29.39 3.53 -13.42
C GLU A 4 -30.76 4.13 -13.03
N LEU A 5 -31.35 3.60 -11.96
CA LEU A 5 -32.61 4.06 -11.38
C LEU A 5 -32.43 5.48 -10.84
N ASP A 6 -32.77 6.45 -11.68
CA ASP A 6 -32.69 7.87 -11.39
C ASP A 6 -33.60 8.21 -10.19
N GLY A 7 -33.00 8.68 -9.10
CA GLY A 7 -33.70 8.99 -7.84
C GLY A 7 -33.41 8.08 -6.62
N PHE A 8 -32.69 6.96 -6.79
CA PHE A 8 -32.29 6.07 -5.66
C PHE A 8 -30.82 6.22 -5.21
N GLN A 9 -30.09 7.21 -5.72
CA GLN A 9 -28.69 7.43 -5.36
C GLN A 9 -28.58 8.31 -4.11
N VAL A 10 -28.20 7.70 -2.98
CA VAL A 10 -27.87 8.43 -1.75
C VAL A 10 -26.41 8.88 -1.84
N PRO A 11 -26.08 10.17 -1.61
CA PRO A 11 -24.69 10.61 -1.60
C PRO A 11 -23.95 9.95 -0.42
N VAL A 12 -22.99 9.08 -0.71
CA VAL A 12 -22.14 8.43 0.29
C VAL A 12 -20.75 9.06 0.26
N CYS A 13 -20.17 9.27 1.45
CA CYS A 13 -18.79 9.72 1.57
C CYS A 13 -17.84 8.74 0.86
N GLN A 14 -16.97 9.25 -0.01
CA GLN A 14 -16.02 8.40 -0.75
C GLN A 14 -15.13 7.55 0.16
N GLY A 15 -14.87 7.98 1.40
CA GLY A 15 -14.10 7.21 2.38
C GLY A 15 -14.76 5.91 2.87
N LEU A 16 -16.07 5.72 2.66
CA LEU A 16 -16.77 4.47 2.97
C LEU A 16 -16.65 3.43 1.84
N VAL A 17 -16.41 3.89 0.61
CA VAL A 17 -16.41 3.05 -0.59
C VAL A 17 -15.00 2.82 -1.11
N LYS A 18 -14.12 3.83 -1.01
CA LYS A 18 -12.75 3.76 -1.51
C LYS A 18 -11.80 3.29 -0.40
N PRO A 19 -10.80 2.47 -0.76
CA PRO A 19 -9.77 2.06 0.19
C PRO A 19 -9.00 3.29 0.68
N ILE A 20 -8.69 3.30 1.98
CA ILE A 20 -7.96 4.39 2.63
C ILE A 20 -6.51 4.36 2.14
N THR A 21 -6.16 5.34 1.33
CA THR A 21 -4.78 5.55 0.86
C THR A 21 -4.18 6.77 1.57
N ILE A 22 -2.91 6.67 1.94
CA ILE A 22 -2.13 7.75 2.56
C ILE A 22 -1.12 8.20 1.52
N LEU A 23 -1.17 9.47 1.12
CA LEU A 23 -0.33 10.02 0.03
C LEU A 23 -0.42 9.21 -1.28
N GLY A 24 -1.58 8.62 -1.56
CA GLY A 24 -1.83 7.80 -2.75
C GLY A 24 -1.20 6.41 -2.73
N ILE A 25 -0.70 5.97 -1.57
CA ILE A 25 -0.19 4.62 -1.32
C ILE A 25 -1.11 3.90 -0.34
N SER A 26 -1.16 2.57 -0.38
CA SER A 26 -1.85 1.78 0.64
C SER A 26 -1.27 2.07 2.04
N ARG A 27 -2.12 2.01 3.07
CA ARG A 27 -1.72 2.27 4.46
C ARG A 27 -0.56 1.38 4.90
N GLU A 28 -0.61 0.10 4.56
CA GLU A 28 0.38 -0.90 4.96
C GLU A 28 1.75 -0.60 4.34
N ALA A 29 1.79 -0.30 3.05
CA ALA A 29 3.03 -0.02 2.33
C ALA A 29 3.68 1.29 2.82
N MET A 30 2.86 2.29 3.13
CA MET A 30 3.33 3.55 3.72
C MET A 30 3.98 3.32 5.09
N ILE A 31 3.33 2.55 5.96
CA ILE A 31 3.88 2.19 7.28
C ILE A 31 5.22 1.47 7.12
N LEU A 32 5.31 0.50 6.20
CA LEU A 32 6.54 -0.27 5.97
C LEU A 32 7.68 0.62 5.45
N ASN A 33 7.41 1.52 4.50
CA ASN A 33 8.41 2.45 3.97
C ASN A 33 8.88 3.48 5.02
N VAL A 34 7.96 4.04 5.81
CA VAL A 34 8.31 5.02 6.86
C VAL A 34 9.03 4.35 8.03
N ALA A 35 8.61 3.16 8.44
CA ALA A 35 9.26 2.41 9.52
C ALA A 35 10.70 2.03 9.15
N THR A 36 10.90 1.50 7.94
CA THR A 36 12.24 1.21 7.43
C THR A 36 13.07 2.48 7.30
N ALA A 37 12.52 3.57 6.75
CA ALA A 37 13.20 4.85 6.71
C ALA A 37 13.63 5.34 8.09
N ALA A 38 12.76 5.26 9.09
CA ALA A 38 13.07 5.65 10.46
C ALA A 38 14.23 4.82 11.03
N ILE A 39 14.21 3.50 10.85
CA ILE A 39 15.28 2.61 11.33
C ILE A 39 16.62 2.98 10.69
N PHE A 40 16.68 3.14 9.37
CA PHE A 40 17.94 3.41 8.69
C PHE A 40 18.45 4.85 8.88
N VAL A 41 17.56 5.84 8.82
CA VAL A 41 17.94 7.26 8.86
C VAL A 41 18.15 7.75 10.30
N LEU A 42 17.28 7.36 11.24
CA LEU A 42 17.40 7.81 12.64
C LEU A 42 18.34 6.91 13.44
N SER A 43 18.13 5.59 13.42
CA SER A 43 18.91 4.68 14.29
C SER A 43 20.35 4.54 13.82
N LEU A 44 20.56 4.34 12.52
CA LEU A 44 21.91 4.16 11.97
C LEU A 44 22.56 5.48 11.51
N ARG A 45 21.84 6.61 11.57
CA ARG A 45 22.29 7.94 11.10
C ARG A 45 22.72 7.98 9.62
N LEU A 46 22.18 7.10 8.77
CA LEU A 46 22.45 7.13 7.33
C LEU A 46 21.54 8.14 6.63
N TYR A 47 21.84 9.43 6.76
CA TYR A 47 21.04 10.50 6.15
C TYR A 47 20.98 10.42 4.62
N TYR A 48 22.00 9.88 3.97
CA TYR A 48 22.05 9.72 2.51
C TYR A 48 21.03 8.70 1.98
N LEU A 49 20.60 7.72 2.80
CA LEU A 49 19.56 6.76 2.40
C LEU A 49 18.17 7.40 2.27
N PHE A 50 18.00 8.63 2.77
CA PHE A 50 16.73 9.35 2.65
C PHE A 50 16.25 9.47 1.20
N TRP A 51 17.16 9.73 0.25
CA TRP A 51 16.83 9.78 -1.18
C TRP A 51 16.34 8.44 -1.72
N VAL A 52 16.89 7.34 -1.24
CA VAL A 52 16.45 5.99 -1.62
C VAL A 52 15.00 5.77 -1.18
N PHE A 53 14.65 6.20 0.05
CA PHE A 53 13.28 6.09 0.57
C PHE A 53 12.25 6.95 -0.19
N PHE A 54 12.68 8.05 -0.81
CA PHE A 54 11.84 8.81 -1.74
C PHE A 54 11.59 8.05 -3.05
N ILE A 55 12.62 7.43 -3.60
CA ILE A 55 12.50 6.63 -4.83
C ILE A 55 11.61 5.41 -4.58
N THR A 56 11.78 4.70 -3.46
CA THR A 56 10.93 3.56 -3.11
C THR A 56 9.48 3.98 -2.90
N HIS A 57 9.24 5.12 -2.24
CA HIS A 57 7.90 5.69 -2.10
C HIS A 57 7.27 5.98 -3.48
N TYR A 58 8.02 6.56 -4.42
CA TYR A 58 7.53 6.82 -5.76
C TYR A 58 7.17 5.54 -6.53
N LEU A 59 7.99 4.48 -6.41
CA LEU A 59 7.70 3.18 -7.00
C LEU A 59 6.43 2.56 -6.39
N LEU A 60 6.28 2.64 -5.07
CA LEU A 60 5.09 2.17 -4.36
C LEU A 60 3.83 2.95 -4.75
N PHE A 61 3.94 4.26 -4.95
CA PHE A 61 2.86 5.10 -5.47
C PHE A 61 2.42 4.65 -6.86
N ARG A 62 3.35 4.37 -7.77
CA ARG A 62 3.03 3.88 -9.11
C ARG A 62 2.36 2.50 -9.09
N ALA A 63 2.79 1.62 -8.18
CA ALA A 63 2.16 0.31 -7.99
C ALA A 63 0.75 0.43 -7.39
N CYS A 64 0.58 1.23 -6.34
CA CYS A 64 -0.72 1.44 -5.68
C CYS A 64 -1.73 2.19 -6.55
N LYS A 65 -1.26 2.99 -7.51
CA LYS A 65 -2.14 3.64 -8.50
C LYS A 65 -2.87 2.64 -9.41
N LYS A 66 -2.26 1.47 -9.66
CA LYS A 66 -2.94 0.39 -10.40
C LYS A 66 -3.90 -0.36 -9.49
N ASP A 67 -3.39 -0.78 -8.34
CA ASP A 67 -4.12 -1.65 -7.42
C ASP A 67 -3.71 -1.33 -5.97
N PRO A 68 -4.63 -0.81 -5.13
CA PRO A 68 -4.29 -0.38 -3.76
C PRO A 68 -4.00 -1.56 -2.81
N GLU A 69 -4.40 -2.78 -3.16
CA GLU A 69 -4.26 -3.99 -2.34
C GLU A 69 -2.98 -4.81 -2.66
N VAL A 70 -2.16 -4.39 -3.63
CA VAL A 70 -1.00 -5.16 -4.13
C VAL A 70 -0.06 -5.60 -3.02
N ILE A 71 0.24 -4.69 -2.10
CA ILE A 71 1.21 -4.95 -1.03
C ILE A 71 0.63 -5.94 -0.02
N ASN A 72 -0.66 -5.85 0.28
CA ASN A 72 -1.33 -6.77 1.20
C ASN A 72 -1.36 -8.19 0.61
N ILE A 73 -1.71 -8.31 -0.68
CA ILE A 73 -1.64 -9.57 -1.41
C ILE A 73 -0.20 -10.09 -1.44
N PHE A 74 0.79 -9.23 -1.70
CA PHE A 74 2.18 -9.66 -1.76
C PHE A 74 2.68 -10.20 -0.42
N LEU A 75 2.44 -9.47 0.67
CA LEU A 75 2.76 -9.88 2.03
C LEU A 75 2.06 -11.20 2.39
N LYS A 76 0.75 -11.29 2.16
CA LYS A 76 -0.06 -12.44 2.56
C LYS A 76 0.21 -13.67 1.70
N LYS A 77 0.48 -13.50 0.40
CA LYS A 77 0.74 -14.60 -0.53
C LYS A 77 2.20 -15.08 -0.45
N TYR A 78 3.17 -14.16 -0.54
CA TYR A 78 4.57 -14.57 -0.67
C TYR A 78 5.28 -14.77 0.67
N ILE A 79 4.94 -14.01 1.72
CA ILE A 79 5.58 -14.21 3.04
C ILE A 79 4.87 -15.31 3.83
N ARG A 80 3.53 -15.28 3.85
CA ARG A 80 2.75 -16.19 4.68
C ARG A 80 2.45 -17.55 4.03
N GLN A 81 2.43 -17.68 2.70
CA GLN A 81 2.26 -19.00 2.04
C GLN A 81 3.58 -19.64 1.63
N LEU A 82 4.74 -19.12 2.05
CA LEU A 82 6.03 -19.74 1.76
C LEU A 82 6.11 -21.18 2.35
N ASP A 83 5.44 -21.41 3.48
CA ASP A 83 5.36 -22.71 4.16
C ASP A 83 4.57 -23.77 3.40
N TYR A 84 3.71 -23.40 2.44
CA TYR A 84 2.85 -24.37 1.75
C TYR A 84 3.60 -25.26 0.75
N TYR A 85 4.82 -24.87 0.36
CA TYR A 85 5.67 -25.65 -0.55
C TYR A 85 6.91 -26.26 0.15
N GLY A 86 7.02 -26.11 1.48
CA GLY A 86 8.13 -26.65 2.28
C GLY A 86 7.92 -28.08 2.81
N GLU A 87 6.71 -28.62 2.68
CA GLU A 87 6.40 -30.03 2.99
C GLU A 87 6.34 -30.82 1.68
N GLY A 88 7.51 -31.22 1.18
CA GLY A 88 7.68 -32.10 0.02
C GLY A 88 8.91 -32.98 0.19
#